data_AF-A0AAD5P9K9-F1
#
_entry.id   AF-A0AAD5P9K9-F1
#
_cell.length_a   1.000
_cell.length_b   1.000
_cell.length_c   1.000
_cell.angle_alpha   90.00
_cell.angle_beta   90.00
_cell.angle_gamma   90.00
#
_symmetry.space_group_name_H-M   'P 1'
#
loop_
_entity.id
_entity.type
_entity.pdbx_description
1 polymer ?
#
loop_
_entity_poly.entity_id
_entity_poly.type
_entity_poly.pdbx_seq_one_letter_code
_entity_poly.pdbx_strand_id
1 'polypeptide(L)'
;MYLSLLAFNLMNEVDVAETEARITAYEMENKDSIAANEARMVNEQRYKNFQDELEKQQREQKREDYMKLLEEERRQKEHEKAEIIKELATSNKSAQAVLATRQSITLKRSSALRQQSENSSPARLSMPSWITTAMDNDAEMKESDDQPFDPFEYQYQYTNNFTVYSGYDDP
;
A
#
# COMPACT_ATOMS: atom_id res chain seq x y z
N MET A 1 27.88 18.14 1.56
CA MET A 1 29.35 18.24 1.79
C MET A 1 29.71 18.84 3.16
N TYR A 2 28.87 19.70 3.76
CA TYR A 2 29.13 20.25 5.11
C TYR A 2 28.84 19.29 6.28
N LEU A 3 27.82 18.43 6.15
CA LEU A 3 27.45 17.47 7.20
C LEU A 3 28.56 16.42 7.46
N SER A 4 29.21 15.97 6.39
CA SER A 4 30.36 15.06 6.45
C SER A 4 31.59 15.69 7.11
N LEU A 5 31.77 17.01 6.98
CA LEU A 5 32.88 17.74 7.60
C LEU A 5 32.66 17.94 9.11
N LEU A 6 31.43 18.26 9.54
CA LEU A 6 31.10 18.32 10.97
C LEU A 6 31.30 16.95 11.64
N ALA A 7 30.80 15.88 11.01
CA ALA A 7 30.98 14.52 11.52
C ALA A 7 32.46 14.10 11.58
N PHE A 8 33.26 14.49 10.59
CA PHE A 8 34.69 14.25 10.55
C PHE A 8 35.44 15.00 11.67
N ASN A 9 35.14 16.27 11.88
CA ASN A 9 35.76 17.07 12.93
C ASN A 9 35.43 16.52 14.32
N LEU A 10 34.18 16.11 14.55
CA LEU A 10 33.75 15.50 15.81
C LEU A 10 34.43 14.14 16.05
N MET A 11 34.58 13.31 15.00
CA MET A 11 35.22 11.99 15.09
C MET A 11 36.73 12.08 15.37
N ASN A 12 37.40 13.14 14.88
CA ASN A 12 38.85 13.31 15.02
C ASN A 12 39.24 14.29 16.14
N GLU A 13 38.28 14.73 16.96
CA GLU A 13 38.48 15.69 18.05
C GLU A 13 39.14 17.02 17.60
N VAL A 14 38.89 17.43 16.36
CA VAL A 14 39.41 18.68 15.78
C VAL A 14 38.36 19.77 15.93
N ASP A 15 38.72 20.88 16.56
CA ASP A 15 37.85 22.06 16.75
C ASP A 15 36.47 21.74 17.33
N VAL A 16 36.46 20.90 18.37
CA VAL A 16 35.23 20.41 19.05
C VAL A 16 34.37 21.58 19.54
N ALA A 17 34.95 22.59 20.18
CA ALA A 17 34.20 23.73 20.71
C ALA A 17 33.50 24.55 19.60
N GLU A 18 34.14 24.74 18.44
CA GLU A 18 33.56 25.48 17.33
C GLU A 18 32.47 24.67 16.61
N THR A 19 32.66 23.36 16.49
CA THR A 19 31.67 22.46 15.88
C THR A 19 30.45 22.29 16.78
N GLU A 20 30.59 22.18 18.10
CA GLU A 20 29.49 22.18 19.06
C GLU A 20 28.70 23.50 19.05
N ALA A 21 29.39 24.65 18.97
CA ALA A 21 28.72 25.95 18.84
C ALA A 21 27.88 26.06 17.56
N ARG A 22 28.37 25.48 16.45
CA ARG A 22 27.60 25.42 15.20
C ARG A 22 26.41 24.46 15.28
N ILE A 23 26.56 23.31 15.94
CA ILE A 23 25.47 22.35 16.14
C ILE A 23 24.36 22.98 16.98
N THR A 24 24.71 23.63 18.09
CA THR A 24 23.73 24.28 18.99
C THR A 24 23.02 25.45 18.31
N ALA A 25 23.71 26.26 17.51
CA ALA A 25 23.07 27.30 16.70
C ALA A 25 22.06 26.71 15.69
N TYR A 26 22.45 25.63 15.00
CA TYR A 26 21.58 24.94 14.06
C TYR A 26 20.36 24.29 14.75
N GLU A 27 20.54 23.72 15.94
CA GLU A 27 19.47 23.14 16.74
C GLU A 27 18.45 24.20 17.17
N MET A 28 18.92 25.37 17.62
CA MET A 28 18.03 26.48 17.99
C MET A 28 17.26 27.03 16.78
N GLU A 29 17.92 27.17 15.63
CA GLU A 29 17.32 27.68 14.40
C GLU A 29 16.29 26.70 13.81
N ASN A 30 16.53 25.39 13.92
CA ASN A 30 15.71 24.37 13.27
C ASN A 30 14.87 23.53 14.24
N LYS A 31 14.72 23.97 15.50
CA LYS A 31 14.03 23.22 16.55
C LYS A 31 12.63 22.72 16.13
N ASP A 32 11.84 23.59 15.50
CA ASP A 32 10.49 23.26 15.08
C ASP A 32 10.49 22.26 13.91
N SER A 33 11.41 22.42 12.95
CA SER A 33 11.61 21.48 11.84
C SER A 33 12.08 20.11 12.31
N ILE A 34 12.97 20.06 13.31
CA ILE A 34 13.43 18.81 13.93
C ILE A 34 12.26 18.10 14.62
N ALA A 35 11.47 18.82 15.43
CA ALA A 35 10.31 18.25 16.11
C ALA A 35 9.24 17.72 15.12
N ALA A 36 8.98 18.46 14.04
CA ALA A 36 8.05 18.03 13.00
C ALA A 36 8.56 16.77 12.26
N ASN A 37 9.84 16.72 11.93
CA ASN A 37 10.46 15.56 11.28
C ASN A 37 10.49 14.33 12.20
N GLU A 38 10.75 14.51 13.49
CA GLU A 38 10.71 13.44 14.48
C GLU A 38 9.28 12.85 14.60
N ALA A 39 8.26 13.70 14.69
CA ALA A 39 6.86 13.27 14.72
C ALA A 39 6.49 12.50 13.43
N ARG A 40 6.93 12.98 12.26
CA ARG A 40 6.74 12.29 10.98
C ARG A 40 7.43 10.92 10.98
N MET A 41 8.69 10.85 11.43
CA MET A 41 9.45 9.61 11.50
C MET A 41 8.79 8.57 12.41
N VAL A 42 8.29 8.99 13.57
CA VAL A 42 7.55 8.10 14.48
C VAL A 42 6.28 7.56 13.83
N ASN A 43 5.53 8.39 13.10
CA ASN A 43 4.32 7.96 12.41
C ASN A 43 4.65 7.00 11.26
N GLU A 44 5.66 7.31 10.45
CA GLU A 44 6.13 6.45 9.36
C GLU A 44 6.59 5.08 9.89
N GLN A 45 7.32 5.06 11.00
CA GLN A 45 7.77 3.81 11.60
C GLN A 45 6.60 2.99 12.15
N ARG A 46 5.61 3.62 12.77
CA ARG A 46 4.37 2.94 13.20
C ARG A 46 3.60 2.37 12.02
N TYR A 47 3.50 3.11 10.92
CA TYR A 47 2.83 2.66 9.71
C TYR A 47 3.54 1.46 9.07
N LYS A 48 4.87 1.50 8.94
CA LYS A 48 5.67 0.38 8.43
C LYS A 48 5.48 -0.88 9.27
N ASN A 49 5.61 -0.76 10.60
CA ASN A 49 5.40 -1.87 11.51
C ASN A 49 3.99 -2.47 11.36
N PHE A 50 2.97 -1.62 11.23
CA PHE A 50 1.60 -2.07 11.03
C PHE A 50 1.41 -2.80 9.70
N GLN A 51 2.01 -2.29 8.61
CA GLN A 51 1.98 -2.97 7.31
C GLN A 51 2.64 -4.36 7.38
N ASP A 52 3.80 -4.46 8.03
CA ASP A 52 4.52 -5.72 8.20
C ASP A 52 3.70 -6.73 9.03
N GLU A 53 3.06 -6.28 10.10
CA GLU A 53 2.17 -7.11 10.92
C GLU A 53 0.95 -7.57 10.13
N LEU A 54 0.32 -6.67 9.37
CA LEU A 54 -0.83 -6.99 8.54
C LEU A 54 -0.45 -8.01 7.45
N GLU A 55 0.68 -7.83 6.78
CA GLU A 55 1.15 -8.78 5.77
C GLU A 55 1.41 -10.16 6.38
N LYS A 56 2.05 -10.19 7.56
CA LYS A 56 2.29 -11.43 8.30
C LYS A 56 0.98 -12.13 8.68
N GLN A 57 0.00 -11.39 9.20
CA GLN A 57 -1.32 -11.93 9.54
C GLN A 57 -2.05 -12.46 8.31
N GLN A 58 -2.06 -11.72 7.20
CA GLN A 58 -2.69 -12.17 5.95
C GLN A 58 -2.01 -13.42 5.40
N ARG A 59 -0.68 -13.51 5.48
CA ARG A 59 0.07 -14.68 5.05
C ARG A 59 -0.27 -15.90 5.90
N GLU A 60 -0.36 -15.73 7.21
CA GLU A 60 -0.74 -16.81 8.13
C GLU A 60 -2.19 -17.26 7.89
N GLN A 61 -3.14 -16.33 7.78
CA GLN A 61 -4.54 -16.65 7.48
C GLN A 61 -4.66 -17.41 6.16
N LYS A 62 -4.00 -16.96 5.09
CA LYS A 62 -3.99 -17.68 3.80
C LYS A 62 -3.42 -19.09 3.94
N ARG A 63 -2.38 -19.27 4.76
CA ARG A 63 -1.79 -20.59 5.02
C ARG A 63 -2.76 -21.48 5.79
N GLU A 64 -3.39 -20.98 6.85
CA GLU A 64 -4.38 -21.71 7.62
C GLU A 64 -5.59 -22.10 6.78
N ASP A 65 -6.12 -21.17 5.99
CA ASP A 65 -7.26 -21.40 5.11
C ASP A 65 -6.94 -22.45 4.05
N TYR A 66 -5.72 -22.41 3.49
CA TYR A 66 -5.25 -23.44 2.57
C TYR A 66 -5.19 -24.82 3.23
N MET A 67 -4.66 -24.91 4.45
CA MET A 67 -4.58 -26.17 5.18
C MET A 67 -5.96 -26.72 5.53
N LYS A 68 -6.88 -25.87 6.00
CA LYS A 68 -8.28 -26.23 6.27
C LYS A 68 -8.96 -26.71 5.00
N LEU A 69 -8.76 -26.03 3.87
CA LEU A 69 -9.32 -26.43 2.58
C LEU A 69 -8.80 -27.81 2.14
N LEU A 70 -7.51 -28.06 2.31
CA LEU A 70 -6.89 -29.34 1.96
C LEU A 70 -7.41 -30.49 2.84
N GLU A 71 -7.57 -30.25 4.13
CA GLU A 71 -8.17 -31.23 5.05
C GLU A 71 -9.64 -31.51 4.72
N GLU A 72 -10.41 -30.46 4.45
CA GLU A 72 -11.80 -30.58 4.05
C GLU A 72 -11.94 -31.31 2.70
N GLU A 73 -11.07 -31.04 1.72
CA GLU A 73 -11.06 -31.75 0.45
C GLU A 73 -10.76 -33.24 0.66
N ARG A 74 -9.81 -33.58 1.55
CA ARG A 74 -9.51 -34.98 1.90
C ARG A 74 -10.74 -35.66 2.50
N ARG A 75 -11.37 -35.02 3.48
CA ARG A 75 -12.58 -35.53 4.15
C ARG A 75 -13.74 -35.68 3.16
N GLN A 76 -13.94 -34.71 2.28
CA GLN A 76 -14.98 -34.77 1.25
C GLN A 76 -14.72 -35.90 0.26
N LYS A 77 -13.49 -36.08 -0.23
CA LYS A 77 -13.13 -37.21 -1.10
C LYS A 77 -13.40 -38.56 -0.45
N GLU A 78 -13.08 -38.71 0.83
CA GLU A 78 -13.36 -39.94 1.58
C GLU A 78 -14.86 -40.18 1.75
N HIS A 79 -15.60 -39.12 2.09
CA HIS A 79 -17.06 -39.19 2.24
C HIS A 79 -17.75 -39.49 0.90
N GLU A 80 -17.36 -38.84 -0.19
CA GLU A 80 -17.88 -39.09 -1.53
C GLU A 80 -17.63 -40.53 -1.98
N LYS A 81 -16.42 -41.06 -1.73
CA LYS A 81 -16.14 -42.48 -2.01
C LYS A 81 -17.06 -43.41 -1.23
N ALA A 82 -17.24 -43.16 0.07
CA ALA A 82 -18.12 -43.96 0.91
C ALA A 82 -19.58 -43.91 0.43
N GLU A 83 -20.06 -42.71 0.05
CA GLU A 83 -21.40 -42.54 -0.51
C GLU A 83 -21.58 -43.27 -1.84
N ILE A 84 -20.61 -43.17 -2.76
CA ILE A 84 -20.67 -43.86 -4.04
C ILE A 84 -20.71 -45.37 -3.82
N ILE A 85 -19.88 -45.91 -2.93
CA ILE A 85 -19.89 -47.34 -2.58
C ILE A 85 -21.26 -47.74 -2.03
N LYS A 86 -21.84 -46.95 -1.12
CA LYS A 86 -23.17 -47.20 -0.56
C LYS A 86 -24.28 -47.15 -1.61
N GLU A 87 -24.24 -46.17 -2.50
CA GLU A 87 -25.22 -45.99 -3.59
C GLU A 87 -25.13 -47.13 -4.60
N LEU A 88 -23.93 -47.58 -4.95
CA LEU A 88 -23.70 -48.76 -5.79
C LEU A 88 -24.15 -50.05 -5.10
N ALA A 89 -23.96 -50.18 -3.78
CA ALA A 89 -24.36 -51.37 -3.03
C ALA A 89 -25.87 -51.47 -2.80
N THR A 90 -26.57 -50.33 -2.72
CA THR A 90 -28.00 -50.29 -2.36
C THR A 90 -28.92 -50.07 -3.56
N SER A 91 -28.44 -49.45 -4.64
CA SER A 91 -29.28 -49.12 -5.79
C SER A 91 -29.22 -50.20 -6.87
N ASN A 92 -30.36 -50.44 -7.53
CA ASN A 92 -30.46 -51.27 -8.74
C ASN A 92 -30.07 -50.52 -10.03
N LYS A 93 -29.50 -49.31 -9.93
CA LYS A 93 -29.10 -48.52 -11.11
C LYS A 93 -27.74 -49.01 -11.61
N SER A 94 -27.50 -48.90 -12.91
CA SER A 94 -26.18 -49.20 -13.46
C SER A 94 -25.13 -48.23 -12.91
N ALA A 95 -23.91 -48.72 -12.71
CA ALA A 95 -22.80 -47.90 -12.20
C ALA A 95 -22.54 -46.66 -13.08
N GLN A 96 -22.74 -46.76 -14.40
CA GLN A 96 -22.63 -45.63 -15.32
C GLN A 96 -23.66 -44.54 -15.05
N ALA A 97 -24.91 -44.89 -14.76
CA ALA A 97 -25.97 -43.90 -14.49
C ALA A 97 -25.72 -43.12 -13.19
N VAL A 98 -25.19 -43.80 -12.16
CA VAL A 98 -24.82 -43.18 -10.88
C VAL A 98 -23.70 -42.15 -11.07
N LEU A 99 -22.65 -42.52 -11.82
CA LEU A 99 -21.52 -41.63 -12.11
C LEU A 99 -21.92 -40.41 -12.96
N ALA A 100 -22.76 -40.60 -13.98
CA ALA A 100 -23.24 -39.51 -14.84
C ALA A 100 -24.06 -38.47 -14.06
N THR A 101 -24.89 -38.93 -13.12
CA THR A 101 -25.69 -38.04 -12.28
C THR A 101 -24.79 -37.16 -11.39
N ARG A 102 -23.77 -37.75 -10.75
CA ARG A 102 -22.82 -37.02 -9.90
C ARG A 102 -22.00 -35.99 -10.68
N GLN A 103 -21.50 -36.33 -11.87
CA GLN A 103 -20.76 -35.39 -12.73
C GLN A 103 -21.59 -34.15 -13.07
N SER A 104 -22.89 -34.31 -13.34
CA SER A 104 -23.78 -33.19 -13.63
C SER A 104 -23.99 -32.25 -12.44
N ILE A 105 -23.96 -32.77 -11.20
CA ILE A 105 -24.11 -32.00 -9.97
C ILE A 105 -22.82 -31.19 -9.70
N THR A 106 -21.66 -31.81 -9.87
CA THR A 106 -20.35 -31.14 -9.70
C THR A 106 -20.19 -29.95 -10.64
N LEU A 107 -20.55 -30.10 -11.92
CA LEU A 107 -20.46 -29.04 -12.92
C LEU A 107 -21.36 -27.83 -12.61
N LYS A 108 -22.52 -28.04 -11.98
CA LYS A 108 -23.42 -26.94 -11.57
C LYS A 108 -22.91 -26.19 -10.34
N ARG A 109 -22.17 -26.86 -9.47
CA ARG A 109 -21.62 -26.26 -8.25
C ARG A 109 -20.44 -25.33 -8.57
N SER A 110 -19.59 -25.73 -9.51
CA SER A 110 -18.42 -24.93 -9.93
C SER A 110 -18.81 -23.64 -10.66
N SER A 111 -19.91 -23.64 -11.42
CA SER A 111 -20.39 -22.44 -12.12
C SER A 111 -20.95 -21.37 -11.16
N ALA A 112 -21.65 -21.78 -10.11
CA ALA A 112 -22.23 -20.86 -9.12
C ALA A 112 -21.16 -20.17 -8.24
N LEU A 113 -20.09 -20.88 -7.88
CA LEU A 113 -19.02 -20.33 -7.04
C LEU A 113 -18.22 -19.24 -7.75
N ARG A 114 -18.00 -19.40 -9.05
CA ARG A 114 -17.24 -18.45 -9.88
C ARG A 114 -17.95 -17.09 -10.05
N GLN A 115 -19.27 -17.06 -9.93
CA GLN A 115 -20.06 -15.83 -9.98
C GLN A 115 -20.05 -15.05 -8.66
N GLN A 116 -19.71 -15.67 -7.53
CA GLN A 116 -19.70 -15.00 -6.21
C GLN A 116 -18.35 -14.34 -5.89
N SER A 117 -17.24 -14.83 -6.44
CA SER A 117 -15.90 -14.34 -6.12
C SER A 117 -15.54 -12.98 -6.73
N GLU A 118 -16.30 -12.48 -7.71
CA GLU A 118 -15.94 -11.23 -8.42
C GLU A 118 -16.34 -9.93 -7.69
N ASN A 119 -17.11 -10.00 -6.59
CA ASN A 119 -17.84 -8.83 -6.07
C ASN A 119 -17.40 -8.27 -4.69
N SER A 120 -16.25 -8.65 -4.11
CA SER A 120 -15.92 -8.18 -2.74
C SER A 120 -14.43 -7.85 -2.51
N SER A 121 -14.13 -6.56 -2.32
CA SER A 121 -12.88 -6.06 -1.72
C SER A 121 -13.15 -5.32 -0.40
N PRO A 122 -13.34 -6.03 0.73
CA PRO A 122 -13.66 -5.43 2.03
C PRO A 122 -12.45 -4.89 2.82
N ALA A 123 -11.22 -5.04 2.29
CA ALA A 123 -10.00 -4.84 3.08
C ALA A 123 -9.73 -3.39 3.54
N ARG A 124 -10.25 -2.37 2.83
CA ARG A 124 -10.01 -0.95 3.17
C ARG A 124 -10.81 -0.46 4.38
N LEU A 125 -11.97 -1.06 4.66
CA LEU A 125 -12.88 -0.61 5.73
C LEU A 125 -12.46 -1.05 7.14
N SER A 126 -11.49 -1.97 7.25
CA SER A 126 -11.03 -2.53 8.52
C SER A 126 -9.82 -1.79 9.12
N MET A 127 -9.29 -0.78 8.43
CA MET A 127 -8.05 -0.11 8.85
C MET A 127 -8.33 1.03 9.84
N PRO A 128 -7.49 1.22 10.87
CA PRO A 128 -7.59 2.37 11.77
C PRO A 128 -7.48 3.72 11.04
N SER A 129 -8.21 4.74 11.52
CA SER A 129 -8.29 6.06 10.86
C SER A 129 -6.95 6.77 10.66
N TRP A 130 -5.96 6.57 11.54
CA TRP A 130 -4.64 7.18 11.39
C TRP A 130 -3.82 6.57 10.25
N ILE A 131 -4.08 5.31 9.91
CA ILE A 131 -3.47 4.59 8.78
C ILE A 131 -4.12 5.04 7.48
N THR A 132 -5.44 5.20 7.44
CA THR A 132 -6.12 5.68 6.23
C THR A 132 -5.69 7.10 5.88
N THR A 133 -5.57 7.99 6.87
CA THR A 133 -5.08 9.36 6.64
C THR A 133 -3.62 9.42 6.18
N ALA A 134 -2.76 8.53 6.68
CA ALA A 134 -1.37 8.43 6.22
C ALA A 134 -1.27 7.92 4.77
N MET A 135 -2.14 6.98 4.38
CA MET A 135 -2.24 6.48 3.01
C MET A 135 -2.77 7.54 2.04
N ASP A 136 -3.77 8.32 2.46
CA ASP A 136 -4.32 9.40 1.65
C ASP A 136 -3.29 10.51 1.43
N ASN A 137 -2.52 10.89 2.47
CA ASN A 137 -1.43 11.86 2.32
C ASN A 137 -0.32 11.39 1.38
N ASP A 138 0.08 10.10 1.45
CA ASP A 138 1.10 9.54 0.55
C ASP A 138 0.60 9.44 -0.91
N ALA A 139 -0.71 9.24 -1.10
CA ALA A 139 -1.35 9.24 -2.41
C ALA A 139 -1.42 10.66 -3.01
N GLU A 140 -1.85 11.65 -2.24
CA GLU A 140 -1.88 13.06 -2.65
C GLU A 140 -0.48 13.60 -3.01
N MET A 141 0.55 13.20 -2.25
CA MET A 141 1.93 13.60 -2.52
C MET A 141 2.44 12.99 -3.84
N LYS A 142 2.15 11.71 -4.14
CA LYS A 142 2.48 11.11 -5.44
C LYS A 142 1.74 11.74 -6.60
N GLU A 143 0.47 12.11 -6.42
CA GLU A 143 -0.32 12.78 -7.46
C GLU A 143 0.25 14.16 -7.81
N SER A 144 0.85 14.87 -6.85
CA SER A 144 1.55 16.13 -7.10
C SER A 144 2.88 15.97 -7.87
N ASP A 145 3.60 14.86 -7.66
CA ASP A 145 4.86 14.57 -8.36
C ASP A 145 4.63 14.08 -9.80
N ASP A 146 3.47 13.48 -10.08
CA ASP A 146 3.09 12.96 -11.41
C ASP A 146 2.51 14.03 -12.34
N GLN A 147 2.40 15.29 -11.90
CA GLN A 147 1.97 16.36 -12.80
C GLN A 147 3.02 16.58 -13.90
N PRO A 148 2.66 16.44 -15.20
CA PRO A 148 3.59 16.69 -16.29
C PRO A 148 4.03 18.15 -16.26
N PHE A 149 5.32 18.38 -16.07
CA PHE A 149 5.93 19.71 -16.07
C PHE A 149 5.54 20.48 -17.35
N ASP A 150 4.77 21.56 -17.20
CA ASP A 150 4.44 22.46 -18.29
C ASP A 150 5.49 23.59 -18.37
N PRO A 151 6.35 23.61 -19.40
CA PRO A 151 7.37 24.66 -19.56
C PRO A 151 6.78 26.06 -19.83
N PHE A 152 5.46 26.20 -19.99
CA PHE A 152 4.80 27.47 -20.27
C PHE A 152 3.94 28.02 -19.12
N GLU A 153 3.81 27.32 -18.01
CA GLU A 153 3.02 27.77 -16.85
C GLU A 153 3.55 29.08 -16.24
N TYR A 154 4.86 29.34 -16.41
CA TYR A 154 5.54 30.57 -15.98
C TYR A 154 5.93 31.49 -17.13
N GLN A 155 5.21 31.47 -18.27
CA GLN A 155 5.45 32.46 -19.32
C GLN A 155 5.39 33.88 -18.74
N TYR A 156 6.44 34.66 -18.99
CA TYR A 156 6.51 36.07 -18.63
C TYR A 156 5.20 36.77 -19.03
N GLN A 157 4.41 37.16 -18.04
CA GLN A 157 3.26 38.02 -18.29
C GLN A 157 3.82 39.35 -18.77
N TYR A 158 3.57 39.71 -20.03
CA TYR A 158 3.83 41.05 -20.52
C TYR A 158 2.90 41.99 -19.76
N THR A 159 3.43 42.64 -18.73
CA THR A 159 2.72 43.69 -18.01
C THR A 159 2.51 44.86 -18.98
N ASN A 160 1.28 45.08 -19.43
CA ASN A 160 0.88 46.17 -20.34
C ASN A 160 0.90 47.55 -19.65
N ASN A 161 1.91 47.83 -18.83
CA ASN A 161 1.94 48.98 -17.93
C ASN A 161 2.60 50.21 -18.56
N PHE A 162 2.80 50.21 -19.89
CA PHE A 162 3.40 51.33 -20.60
C PHE A 162 2.41 51.91 -21.60
N THR A 163 2.26 53.23 -21.58
CA THR A 163 1.54 53.99 -22.61
C THR A 163 2.56 54.53 -23.60
N VAL A 164 2.50 54.06 -24.84
CA VAL A 164 3.35 54.57 -25.93
C VAL A 164 2.85 55.96 -26.33
N TYR A 165 3.65 56.99 -26.11
CA TYR A 165 3.36 58.35 -26.59
C TYR A 165 3.68 58.47 -28.09
N SER A 166 2.78 59.09 -28.85
CA SER A 166 2.82 59.14 -30.32
C SER A 166 3.70 60.26 -30.91
N GLY A 167 4.46 60.98 -30.09
CA GLY A 167 5.30 62.07 -30.55
C GLY A 167 6.39 62.38 -29.53
N TYR A 168 7.62 62.42 -30.00
CA TYR A 168 8.78 62.90 -29.26
C TYR A 168 8.99 64.36 -29.66
N ASP A 169 8.78 65.28 -28.71
CA ASP A 169 9.05 66.70 -28.90
C ASP A 169 10.43 66.98 -28.30
N ASP A 170 11.40 67.25 -29.17
CA ASP A 170 12.78 67.57 -28.78
C ASP A 170 12.92 69.11 -28.70
N PRO A 171 13.43 69.69 -27.60
CA PRO A 171 13.60 71.14 -27.45
C PRO A 171 14.78 71.73 -28.25
#